data_AF-V4PQK6-F1
#
_entry.id   AF-V4PQK6-F1
#
_cell.length_a   1.000
_cell.length_b   1.000
_cell.length_c   1.000
_cell.angle_alpha   90.00
_cell.angle_beta   90.00
_cell.angle_gamma   90.00
#
_symmetry.space_group_name_H-M   'P 1'
#
loop_
_entity.id
_entity.type
_entity.pdbx_description
1 polymer ?
#
loop_
_entity_poly.entity_id
_entity_poly.type
_entity_poly.pdbx_seq_one_letter_code
_entity_poly.pdbx_strand_id
1 'polypeptide(L)'
;MADLCRKTSAKTVICSKTFEPVSEESDRELATALADLDVELQCHNTGFLTEPGDIRTKENNPYRVYTPFFKAVDASGALNVDSIPTLSTHDWPALVHWPPSLAIDDLNLKPKKTLSGKDWSEGFSIFKPGEPGARGALRRFLAHGLADYEDGRDRPDKDLTSYLSPHLRFGEISPHRILIELDKAARDHLRLAAPAEKFRKELVWREFNYNILHLQPRLDAHNFRDDFNGFPWRDSDKDFRAWTRGETGYPLVDAGMKQLWQTGFMHNRVRMVCASFLVKHLLIDWRRGEQWFWDCLVDADPANNPGNWQWVAGCGADAAPYFRIFNPTTQADKFDPDGLYRRRFDKSAEEGSHHAPIVDHAFARDRALDAYRRRDRPERDKDDDSD
;
A
#
# COMPACT_ATOMS: atom_id res chain seq x y z
N MET A 1 -16.73 23.62 -2.99
CA MET A 1 -16.00 24.33 -4.08
C MET A 1 -16.85 25.44 -4.71
N ALA A 2 -18.05 25.18 -5.22
CA ALA A 2 -18.91 26.17 -5.87
C ALA A 2 -19.07 27.52 -5.12
N ASP A 3 -19.28 27.49 -3.80
CA ASP A 3 -19.33 28.69 -2.95
C ASP A 3 -18.02 29.52 -2.98
N LEU A 4 -16.87 28.85 -2.97
CA LEU A 4 -15.56 29.49 -3.07
C LEU A 4 -15.40 30.20 -4.41
N CYS A 5 -15.76 29.55 -5.52
CA CYS A 5 -15.71 30.13 -6.86
C CYS A 5 -16.57 31.40 -6.98
N ARG A 6 -17.79 31.40 -6.41
CA ARG A 6 -18.65 32.61 -6.39
C ARG A 6 -18.00 33.74 -5.60
N LYS A 7 -17.43 33.45 -4.43
CA LYS A 7 -16.78 34.45 -3.55
C LYS A 7 -15.53 35.06 -4.16
N THR A 8 -14.76 34.27 -4.91
CA THR A 8 -13.50 34.72 -5.53
C THR A 8 -13.66 35.17 -6.99
N SER A 9 -14.85 34.97 -7.58
CA SER A 9 -15.08 35.14 -9.02
C SER A 9 -14.11 34.32 -9.89
N ALA A 10 -13.66 33.16 -9.36
CA ALA A 10 -12.76 32.28 -10.08
C ALA A 10 -13.40 31.80 -11.40
N LYS A 11 -12.60 31.77 -12.46
CA LYS A 11 -12.99 31.27 -13.79
C LYS A 11 -12.48 29.88 -14.10
N THR A 12 -11.47 29.44 -13.35
CA THR A 12 -10.86 28.12 -13.53
C THR A 12 -10.57 27.53 -12.15
N VAL A 13 -10.85 26.24 -12.00
CA VAL A 13 -10.37 25.38 -10.91
C VAL A 13 -9.39 24.41 -11.53
N ILE A 14 -8.15 24.39 -11.01
CA ILE A 14 -7.11 23.46 -11.44
C ILE A 14 -6.83 22.51 -10.27
N CYS A 15 -6.89 21.21 -10.51
CA CYS A 15 -6.61 20.21 -9.48
C CYS A 15 -5.88 18.98 -10.03
N SER A 16 -5.35 18.18 -9.11
CA SER A 16 -4.79 16.87 -9.44
C SER A 16 -5.91 15.89 -9.78
N LYS A 17 -5.74 15.13 -10.86
CA LYS A 17 -6.63 14.04 -11.23
C LYS A 17 -6.54 12.91 -10.22
N THR A 18 -7.68 12.38 -9.78
CA THR A 18 -7.76 11.23 -8.90
C THR A 18 -8.10 9.97 -9.70
N PHE A 19 -7.71 8.80 -9.18
CA PHE A 19 -7.94 7.50 -9.84
C PHE A 19 -8.57 6.48 -8.87
N GLU A 20 -9.13 6.98 -7.78
CA GLU A 20 -9.89 6.19 -6.80
C GLU A 20 -11.37 6.33 -7.16
N PRO A 21 -12.17 5.25 -7.26
CA PRO A 21 -13.54 5.34 -7.78
C PRO A 21 -14.47 6.34 -7.06
N VAL A 22 -14.33 6.46 -5.74
CA VAL A 22 -15.10 7.43 -4.94
C VAL A 22 -14.69 8.87 -5.26
N SER A 23 -13.38 9.09 -5.49
CA SER A 23 -12.83 10.40 -5.85
C SER A 23 -13.18 10.76 -7.29
N GLU A 24 -13.20 9.79 -8.22
CA GLU A 24 -13.66 10.03 -9.60
C GLU A 24 -15.14 10.42 -9.67
N GLU A 25 -16.00 9.86 -8.80
CA GLU A 25 -17.39 10.30 -8.68
C GLU A 25 -17.46 11.73 -8.12
N SER A 26 -16.67 12.03 -7.09
CA SER A 26 -16.59 13.38 -6.51
C SER A 26 -16.11 14.41 -7.56
N ASP A 27 -15.16 14.03 -8.42
CA ASP A 27 -14.67 14.87 -9.53
C ASP A 27 -15.77 15.10 -10.60
N ARG A 28 -16.62 14.11 -10.88
CA ARG A 28 -17.79 14.26 -11.78
C ARG A 28 -18.86 15.19 -11.20
N GLU A 29 -19.16 15.04 -9.91
CA GLU A 29 -20.08 15.93 -9.20
C GLU A 29 -19.54 17.36 -9.18
N LEU A 30 -18.23 17.52 -8.94
CA LEU A 30 -17.56 18.81 -8.98
C LEU A 30 -17.63 19.45 -10.37
N ALA A 31 -17.35 18.69 -11.43
CA ALA A 31 -17.43 19.17 -12.81
C ALA A 31 -18.83 19.70 -13.14
N THR A 32 -19.87 18.96 -12.73
CA THR A 32 -21.26 19.38 -12.91
C THR A 32 -21.55 20.68 -12.17
N ALA A 33 -21.17 20.77 -10.90
CA ALA A 33 -21.40 21.95 -10.07
C ALA A 33 -20.64 23.21 -10.55
N LEU A 34 -19.49 23.04 -11.20
CA LEU A 34 -18.70 24.14 -11.78
C LEU A 34 -19.22 24.57 -13.16
N ALA A 35 -19.73 23.64 -13.96
CA ALA A 35 -20.38 23.94 -15.24
C ALA A 35 -21.59 24.87 -15.06
N ASP A 36 -22.40 24.65 -14.03
CA ASP A 36 -23.53 25.52 -13.67
C ASP A 36 -23.11 26.96 -13.30
N LEU A 37 -21.82 27.18 -13.01
CA LEU A 37 -21.25 28.48 -12.66
C LEU A 37 -20.41 29.11 -13.78
N ASP A 38 -20.34 28.48 -14.96
CA ASP A 38 -19.42 28.89 -16.04
C ASP A 38 -17.97 28.98 -15.54
N VAL A 39 -17.56 27.98 -14.75
CA VAL A 39 -16.20 27.81 -14.23
C VAL A 39 -15.58 26.57 -14.86
N GLU A 40 -14.42 26.75 -15.49
CA GLU A 40 -13.68 25.66 -16.10
C GLU A 40 -13.02 24.77 -15.04
N LEU A 41 -13.12 23.45 -15.18
CA LEU A 41 -12.38 22.48 -14.36
C LEU A 41 -11.27 21.84 -15.19
N GLN A 42 -10.03 21.95 -14.72
CA GLN A 42 -8.85 21.33 -15.32
C GLN A 42 -8.22 20.34 -14.33
N CYS A 43 -8.30 19.05 -14.64
CA CYS A 43 -7.70 17.98 -13.85
C CYS A 43 -6.44 17.45 -14.55
N HIS A 44 -5.31 17.44 -13.86
CA HIS A 44 -4.03 16.97 -14.40
C HIS A 44 -3.46 15.80 -13.62
N ASN A 45 -2.87 14.82 -14.30
CA ASN A 45 -2.08 13.80 -13.62
C ASN A 45 -0.81 14.42 -13.03
N THR A 46 -0.73 14.45 -11.71
CA THR A 46 0.43 14.95 -10.95
C THR A 46 1.08 13.87 -10.08
N GLY A 47 0.32 12.82 -9.76
CA GLY A 47 0.67 11.80 -8.77
C GLY A 47 1.16 10.47 -9.35
N PHE A 48 1.11 10.27 -10.67
CA PHE A 48 1.43 9.00 -11.32
C PHE A 48 2.37 9.19 -12.51
N LEU A 49 3.13 8.15 -12.85
CA LEU A 49 4.03 8.17 -14.00
C LEU A 49 3.25 8.01 -15.32
N THR A 50 2.11 7.32 -15.26
CA THR A 50 1.17 7.11 -16.36
C THR A 50 -0.25 7.15 -15.82
N GLU A 51 -1.24 7.58 -16.60
CA GLU A 51 -2.62 7.41 -16.11
C GLU A 51 -3.00 5.92 -16.12
N PRO A 52 -3.66 5.41 -15.08
CA PRO A 52 -4.21 4.06 -15.07
C PRO A 52 -5.08 3.80 -16.30
N GLY A 53 -4.78 2.72 -17.03
CA GLY A 53 -5.47 2.34 -18.26
C GLY A 53 -4.84 2.87 -19.57
N ASP A 54 -3.86 3.78 -19.51
CA ASP A 54 -3.16 4.28 -20.71
C ASP A 54 -2.21 3.23 -21.31
N ILE A 55 -1.52 2.48 -20.45
CA ILE A 55 -0.56 1.47 -20.87
C ILE A 55 -1.32 0.19 -21.24
N ARG A 56 -1.33 -0.14 -22.54
CA ARG A 56 -2.07 -1.25 -23.13
C ARG A 56 -1.19 -2.17 -23.98
N THR A 57 -1.62 -3.41 -24.18
CA THR A 57 -0.96 -4.34 -25.10
C THR A 57 -1.09 -3.87 -26.54
N LYS A 58 -0.36 -4.52 -27.47
CA LYS A 58 -0.46 -4.25 -28.91
C LYS A 58 -1.88 -4.49 -29.45
N GLU A 59 -2.60 -5.42 -28.85
CA GLU A 59 -4.00 -5.74 -29.14
C GLU A 59 -4.99 -4.83 -28.38
N ASN A 60 -4.51 -3.73 -27.79
CA ASN A 60 -5.30 -2.76 -27.02
C ASN A 60 -5.96 -3.31 -25.74
N ASN A 61 -5.45 -4.44 -25.22
CA ASN A 61 -5.93 -5.04 -23.98
C ASN A 61 -5.23 -4.45 -22.76
N PRO A 62 -5.88 -4.42 -21.59
CA PRO A 62 -5.23 -4.01 -20.35
C PRO A 62 -4.26 -5.08 -19.84
N TYR A 63 -3.17 -4.66 -19.19
CA TYR A 63 -2.24 -5.59 -18.56
C TYR A 63 -2.79 -6.14 -17.24
N ARG A 64 -2.56 -7.44 -17.01
CA ARG A 64 -2.90 -8.16 -15.76
C ARG A 64 -1.70 -8.87 -15.12
N VAL A 65 -0.50 -8.67 -15.69
CA VAL A 65 0.76 -9.29 -15.26
C VAL A 65 1.81 -8.19 -15.17
N TYR A 66 2.57 -8.15 -14.06
CA TYR A 66 3.45 -7.02 -13.76
C TYR A 66 4.63 -6.91 -14.73
N THR A 67 5.31 -8.01 -15.02
CA THR A 67 6.53 -7.98 -15.85
C THR A 67 6.30 -7.38 -17.25
N PRO A 68 5.28 -7.80 -18.03
CA PRO A 68 5.01 -7.18 -19.31
C PRO A 68 4.45 -5.75 -19.18
N PHE A 69 3.72 -5.43 -18.10
CA PHE A 69 3.31 -4.05 -17.81
C PHE A 69 4.52 -3.13 -17.58
N PHE A 70 5.47 -3.54 -16.74
CA PHE A 70 6.71 -2.80 -16.50
C PHE A 70 7.46 -2.50 -17.80
N LYS A 71 7.63 -3.51 -18.66
CA LYS A 71 8.28 -3.34 -19.96
C LYS A 71 7.54 -2.33 -20.85
N ALA A 72 6.22 -2.28 -20.77
CA ALA A 72 5.41 -1.35 -21.54
C ALA A 72 5.46 0.09 -20.98
N VAL A 73 5.49 0.25 -19.65
CA VAL A 73 5.72 1.54 -18.97
C VAL A 73 7.10 2.11 -19.32
N ASP A 74 8.13 1.26 -19.31
CA ASP A 74 9.47 1.66 -19.71
C ASP A 74 9.53 2.08 -21.19
N ALA A 75 8.97 1.25 -22.07
CA ALA A 75 8.92 1.53 -23.51
C ALA A 75 8.06 2.74 -23.90
N SER A 76 7.12 3.18 -23.08
CA SER A 76 6.32 4.40 -23.33
C SER A 76 7.12 5.68 -23.08
N GLY A 77 8.29 5.59 -22.43
CA GLY A 77 9.09 6.73 -22.03
C GLY A 77 8.65 7.37 -20.71
N ALA A 78 7.67 6.80 -20.00
CA ALA A 78 7.21 7.30 -18.71
C ALA A 78 8.30 7.26 -17.60
N LEU A 79 9.33 6.42 -17.79
CA LEU A 79 10.49 6.35 -16.89
C LEU A 79 11.67 7.22 -17.34
N ASN A 80 11.55 7.88 -18.49
CA ASN A 80 12.59 8.76 -19.01
C ASN A 80 12.60 10.07 -18.23
N VAL A 81 13.72 10.40 -17.58
CA VAL A 81 13.83 11.63 -16.81
C VAL A 81 14.01 12.87 -17.69
N ASP A 82 14.49 12.70 -18.93
CA ASP A 82 14.76 13.81 -19.84
C ASP A 82 13.45 14.38 -20.44
N SER A 83 12.34 13.65 -20.36
CA SER A 83 11.01 14.13 -20.78
C SER A 83 10.26 14.86 -19.67
N ILE A 84 10.79 14.88 -18.43
CA ILE A 84 10.12 15.51 -17.30
C ILE A 84 10.33 17.02 -17.37
N PRO A 85 9.25 17.84 -17.36
CA PRO A 85 9.36 19.29 -17.43
C PRO A 85 10.16 19.86 -16.26
N THR A 86 10.92 20.93 -16.52
CA THR A 86 11.56 21.70 -15.46
C THR A 86 10.51 22.46 -14.65
N LEU A 87 10.76 22.60 -13.34
CA LEU A 87 9.87 23.38 -12.47
C LEU A 87 9.86 24.84 -12.91
N SER A 88 8.67 25.40 -13.05
CA SER A 88 8.48 26.83 -13.28
C SER A 88 8.93 27.62 -12.05
N THR A 89 9.57 28.76 -12.27
CA THR A 89 9.88 29.76 -11.22
C THR A 89 8.77 30.80 -11.10
N HIS A 90 7.55 30.48 -11.56
CA HIS A 90 6.43 31.43 -11.55
C HIS A 90 5.93 31.65 -10.12
N ASP A 91 5.94 32.90 -9.69
CA ASP A 91 5.30 33.32 -8.45
C ASP A 91 3.83 33.61 -8.72
N TRP A 92 2.95 32.89 -8.02
CA TRP A 92 1.51 33.16 -8.11
C TRP A 92 1.16 34.41 -7.32
N PRO A 93 0.34 35.33 -7.87
CA PRO A 93 -0.06 36.53 -7.15
C PRO A 93 -0.88 36.18 -5.92
N ALA A 94 -0.55 36.80 -4.78
CA ALA A 94 -1.36 36.67 -3.57
C ALA A 94 -2.71 37.37 -3.78
N LEU A 95 -3.79 36.77 -3.25
CA LEU A 95 -5.08 37.44 -3.18
C LEU A 95 -5.00 38.64 -2.23
N VAL A 96 -5.59 39.76 -2.64
CA VAL A 96 -5.74 40.96 -1.78
C VAL A 96 -6.65 40.66 -0.59
N HIS A 97 -7.69 39.84 -0.82
CA HIS A 97 -8.62 39.40 0.20
C HIS A 97 -8.79 37.88 0.14
N TRP A 98 -8.41 37.22 1.22
CA TRP A 98 -8.63 35.79 1.38
C TRP A 98 -10.06 35.52 1.86
N PRO A 99 -10.74 34.50 1.31
CA PRO A 99 -12.02 34.04 1.85
C PRO A 99 -11.82 33.49 3.28
N PRO A 100 -12.87 33.52 4.14
CA PRO A 100 -12.80 32.93 5.46
C PRO A 100 -12.37 31.46 5.41
N SER A 101 -11.47 31.06 6.31
CA SER A 101 -10.98 29.68 6.44
C SER A 101 -11.21 29.19 7.87
N LEU A 102 -11.41 27.88 8.00
CA LEU A 102 -11.34 27.19 9.28
C LEU A 102 -9.90 27.18 9.81
N ALA A 103 -9.73 27.08 11.13
CA ALA A 103 -8.44 26.72 11.70
C ALA A 103 -8.21 25.20 11.56
N ILE A 104 -6.95 24.78 11.50
CA ILE A 104 -6.60 23.35 11.39
C ILE A 104 -7.15 22.55 12.58
N ASP A 105 -7.14 23.13 13.78
CA ASP A 105 -7.65 22.48 14.99
C ASP A 105 -9.17 22.22 14.92
N ASP A 106 -9.93 23.03 14.15
CA ASP A 106 -11.38 22.85 13.98
C ASP A 106 -11.73 21.60 13.16
N LEU A 107 -10.76 21.10 12.37
CA LEU A 107 -10.93 19.87 11.59
C LEU A 107 -10.93 18.61 12.46
N ASN A 108 -10.53 18.70 13.75
CA ASN A 108 -10.54 17.59 14.71
C ASN A 108 -9.82 16.32 14.20
N LEU A 109 -8.73 16.51 13.44
CA LEU A 109 -7.94 15.43 12.83
C LEU A 109 -6.94 14.77 13.81
N LYS A 110 -6.77 15.34 15.01
CA LYS A 110 -5.86 14.78 16.02
C LYS A 110 -6.41 13.45 16.55
N PRO A 111 -5.54 12.46 16.80
CA PRO A 111 -5.97 11.19 17.36
C PRO A 111 -6.61 11.41 18.72
N LYS A 112 -7.73 10.70 18.95
CA LYS A 112 -8.38 10.70 20.26
C LYS A 112 -7.48 9.97 21.25
N LYS A 113 -7.31 10.56 22.44
CA LYS A 113 -6.61 9.90 23.55
C LYS A 113 -7.33 8.60 23.92
N THR A 114 -6.55 7.58 24.25
CA THR A 114 -7.08 6.33 24.80
C THR A 114 -7.82 6.59 26.13
N LEU A 115 -8.57 5.60 26.62
CA LEU A 115 -9.25 5.68 27.94
C LEU A 115 -8.29 6.02 29.09
N SER A 116 -7.01 5.63 28.96
CA SER A 116 -5.96 5.95 29.94
C SER A 116 -5.32 7.34 29.75
N GLY A 117 -5.80 8.13 28.80
CA GLY A 117 -5.28 9.47 28.49
C GLY A 117 -4.01 9.48 27.63
N LYS A 118 -3.51 8.32 27.20
CA LYS A 118 -2.32 8.20 26.33
C LYS A 118 -2.66 8.51 24.87
N ASP A 119 -1.76 9.19 24.18
CA ASP A 119 -1.75 9.30 22.73
C ASP A 119 -1.14 8.02 22.15
N TRP A 120 -1.93 7.31 21.35
CA TRP A 120 -1.50 6.03 20.76
C TRP A 120 -0.66 6.23 19.49
N SER A 121 -0.63 7.45 18.93
CA SER A 121 0.06 7.77 17.69
C SER A 121 1.50 8.25 17.90
N GLU A 122 2.00 8.33 19.14
CA GLU A 122 3.33 8.89 19.45
C GLU A 122 4.46 8.24 18.63
N GLY A 123 4.37 6.93 18.35
CA GLY A 123 5.37 6.22 17.56
C GLY A 123 5.35 6.51 16.05
N PHE A 124 4.39 7.30 15.56
CA PHE A 124 4.31 7.72 14.16
C PHE A 124 5.36 8.80 13.82
N SER A 125 6.05 9.33 14.84
CA SER A 125 7.13 10.32 14.71
C SER A 125 8.34 9.82 13.91
N ILE A 126 8.39 8.55 13.53
CA ILE A 126 9.35 8.03 12.55
C ILE A 126 9.14 8.68 11.16
N PHE A 127 7.95 9.20 10.90
CA PHE A 127 7.63 10.03 9.74
C PHE A 127 7.55 11.50 10.11
N LYS A 128 7.94 12.36 9.17
CA LYS A 128 7.71 13.79 9.24
C LYS A 128 6.81 14.17 8.06
N PRO A 129 5.49 14.34 8.25
CA PRO A 129 4.59 14.71 7.16
C PRO A 129 4.99 16.04 6.47
N GLY A 130 4.55 16.19 5.23
CA GLY A 130 4.80 17.32 4.35
C GLY A 130 6.00 17.16 3.42
N GLU A 131 6.03 17.95 2.35
CA GLU A 131 7.09 17.95 1.33
C GLU A 131 8.51 18.01 1.91
N PRO A 132 8.83 18.85 2.92
CA PRO A 132 10.19 18.87 3.49
C PRO A 132 10.59 17.54 4.12
N GLY A 133 9.63 16.82 4.71
CA GLY A 133 9.84 15.49 5.26
C GLY A 133 10.04 14.43 4.18
N ALA A 134 9.22 14.47 3.13
CA ALA A 134 9.35 13.60 1.96
C ALA A 134 10.73 13.76 1.27
N ARG A 135 11.17 15.01 1.04
CA ARG A 135 12.50 15.31 0.50
C ARG A 135 13.63 14.91 1.46
N GLY A 136 13.38 14.96 2.77
CA GLY A 136 14.29 14.43 3.79
C GLY A 136 14.45 12.92 3.70
N ALA A 137 13.33 12.19 3.61
CA ALA A 137 13.30 10.74 3.48
C ALA A 137 14.02 10.28 2.21
N LEU A 138 13.74 10.90 1.05
CA LEU A 138 14.43 10.59 -0.21
C LEU A 138 15.94 10.81 -0.09
N ARG A 139 16.40 11.95 0.46
CA ARG A 139 17.83 12.21 0.64
C ARG A 139 18.51 11.17 1.54
N ARG A 140 17.88 10.79 2.66
CA ARG A 140 18.41 9.74 3.55
C ARG A 140 18.51 8.41 2.82
N PHE A 141 17.48 8.04 2.07
CA PHE A 141 17.46 6.80 1.29
C PHE A 141 18.59 6.78 0.25
N LEU A 142 18.75 7.83 -0.54
CA LEU A 142 19.83 7.91 -1.54
C LEU A 142 21.23 7.84 -0.90
N ALA A 143 21.41 8.46 0.27
CA ALA A 143 22.69 8.50 0.96
C ALA A 143 23.06 7.18 1.68
N HIS A 144 22.08 6.48 2.25
CA HIS A 144 22.33 5.40 3.20
C HIS A 144 21.65 4.07 2.88
N GLY A 145 20.50 4.08 2.20
CA GLY A 145 19.71 2.87 1.92
C GLY A 145 19.90 2.32 0.51
N LEU A 146 20.01 3.20 -0.49
CA LEU A 146 19.97 2.82 -1.91
C LEU A 146 21.07 1.84 -2.29
N ALA A 147 22.29 2.03 -1.80
CA ALA A 147 23.44 1.21 -2.16
C ALA A 147 23.22 -0.29 -1.96
N ASP A 148 22.55 -0.67 -0.86
CA ASP A 148 22.30 -2.07 -0.50
C ASP A 148 20.82 -2.46 -0.73
N TYR A 149 20.04 -1.61 -1.41
CA TYR A 149 18.60 -1.80 -1.55
C TYR A 149 18.25 -3.08 -2.29
N GLU A 150 18.94 -3.39 -3.39
CA GLU A 150 18.62 -4.53 -4.24
C GLU A 150 18.63 -5.86 -3.48
N ASP A 151 19.73 -6.10 -2.75
CA ASP A 151 19.94 -7.33 -1.99
C ASP A 151 19.34 -7.28 -0.58
N GLY A 152 19.21 -6.08 -0.01
CA GLY A 152 18.87 -5.86 1.38
C GLY A 152 17.42 -5.48 1.66
N ARG A 153 16.61 -5.10 0.67
CA ARG A 153 15.20 -4.69 0.85
C ARG A 153 14.29 -5.74 1.50
N ASP A 154 14.71 -7.00 1.54
CA ASP A 154 13.96 -8.09 2.15
C ASP A 154 14.33 -8.30 3.63
N ARG A 155 15.28 -7.53 4.18
CA ARG A 155 15.80 -7.60 5.55
C ARG A 155 15.11 -6.57 6.45
N PRO A 156 14.01 -6.89 7.14
CA PRO A 156 13.32 -5.96 8.04
C PRO A 156 14.17 -5.51 9.23
N ASP A 157 15.23 -6.23 9.56
CA ASP A 157 16.21 -5.86 10.58
C ASP A 157 17.20 -4.77 10.13
N LYS A 158 17.23 -4.45 8.83
CA LYS A 158 18.08 -3.41 8.27
C LYS A 158 17.26 -2.21 7.81
N ASP A 159 17.81 -1.02 8.03
CA ASP A 159 17.15 0.24 7.65
C ASP A 159 17.49 0.62 6.21
N LEU A 160 17.01 -0.16 5.24
CA LEU A 160 17.39 -0.03 3.83
C LEU A 160 16.28 0.46 2.90
N THR A 161 15.05 0.62 3.40
CA THR A 161 13.92 1.07 2.57
C THR A 161 13.76 2.59 2.62
N SER A 162 12.97 3.16 1.70
CA SER A 162 12.92 4.61 1.50
C SER A 162 12.04 5.37 2.49
N TYR A 163 11.09 4.70 3.14
CA TYR A 163 10.01 5.33 3.94
C TYR A 163 9.19 6.37 3.15
N LEU A 164 9.15 6.27 1.82
CA LEU A 164 8.43 7.21 0.95
C LEU A 164 6.95 6.85 0.74
N SER A 165 6.47 5.71 1.22
CA SER A 165 5.10 5.26 0.94
C SER A 165 4.00 6.20 1.45
N PRO A 166 4.05 6.77 2.68
CA PRO A 166 3.05 7.77 3.10
C PRO A 166 3.15 9.05 2.28
N HIS A 167 4.38 9.48 1.98
CA HIS A 167 4.64 10.68 1.18
C HIS A 167 4.09 10.57 -0.24
N LEU A 168 4.23 9.39 -0.86
CA LEU A 168 3.64 9.09 -2.17
C LEU A 168 2.10 8.99 -2.11
N ARG A 169 1.55 8.40 -1.03
CA ARG A 169 0.10 8.29 -0.82
C ARG A 169 -0.58 9.66 -0.76
N PHE A 170 0.02 10.61 -0.06
CA PHE A 170 -0.52 11.97 0.13
C PHE A 170 -0.02 13.00 -0.90
N GLY A 171 0.77 12.58 -1.90
CA GLY A 171 1.26 13.48 -2.94
C GLY A 171 2.29 14.52 -2.45
N GLU A 172 2.94 14.26 -1.33
CA GLU A 172 3.98 15.14 -0.75
C GLU A 172 5.30 15.08 -1.53
N ILE A 173 5.44 14.09 -2.42
CA ILE A 173 6.52 13.99 -3.40
C ILE A 173 6.00 13.31 -4.68
N SER A 174 6.33 13.89 -5.83
CA SER A 174 5.98 13.29 -7.12
C SER A 174 6.90 12.09 -7.43
N PRO A 175 6.39 11.00 -8.02
CA PRO A 175 7.24 9.89 -8.49
C PRO A 175 8.28 10.35 -9.52
N HIS A 176 7.97 11.37 -10.32
CA HIS A 176 8.90 12.02 -11.25
C HIS A 176 10.13 12.61 -10.54
N ARG A 177 9.92 13.26 -9.37
CA ARG A 177 11.05 13.79 -8.58
C ARG A 177 11.94 12.66 -8.06
N ILE A 178 11.34 11.55 -7.66
CA ILE A 178 12.10 10.38 -7.21
C ILE A 178 12.94 9.83 -8.37
N LEU A 179 12.36 9.68 -9.58
CA LEU A 179 13.09 9.21 -10.76
C LEU A 179 14.29 10.11 -11.09
N ILE A 180 14.10 11.44 -11.08
CA ILE A 180 15.19 12.40 -11.35
C ILE A 180 16.36 12.20 -10.38
N GLU A 181 16.08 12.09 -9.07
CA GLU A 181 17.14 11.97 -8.07
C GLU A 181 17.82 10.59 -8.09
N LEU A 182 17.08 9.52 -8.40
CA LEU A 182 17.66 8.19 -8.64
C LEU A 182 18.57 8.20 -9.86
N ASP A 183 18.13 8.81 -10.96
CA ASP A 183 18.91 8.91 -12.19
C ASP A 183 20.20 9.67 -11.97
N LYS A 184 20.10 10.83 -11.30
CA LYS A 184 21.26 11.61 -10.89
C LYS A 184 22.23 10.79 -10.04
N ALA A 185 21.74 10.10 -9.00
CA ALA A 185 22.58 9.28 -8.14
C ALA A 185 23.27 8.13 -8.91
N ALA A 186 22.57 7.51 -9.86
CA ALA A 186 23.12 6.44 -10.70
C ALA A 186 24.17 6.95 -11.70
N ARG A 187 23.98 8.16 -12.27
CA ARG A 187 24.99 8.82 -13.14
C ARG A 187 26.23 9.25 -12.35
N ASP A 188 26.04 9.81 -11.16
CA ASP A 188 27.14 10.27 -10.29
C ASP A 188 27.95 9.08 -9.72
N HIS A 189 27.30 7.93 -9.49
CA HIS A 189 27.90 6.74 -8.91
C HIS A 189 27.40 5.45 -9.57
N LEU A 190 28.18 4.88 -10.50
CA LEU A 190 27.81 3.69 -11.28
C LEU A 190 27.34 2.48 -10.43
N ARG A 191 27.91 2.30 -9.22
CA ARG A 191 27.49 1.23 -8.29
C ARG A 191 26.02 1.33 -7.84
N LEU A 192 25.41 2.51 -7.96
CA LEU A 192 24.01 2.75 -7.59
C LEU A 192 23.04 2.44 -8.74
N ALA A 193 23.52 2.13 -9.95
CA ALA A 193 22.67 1.91 -11.11
C ALA A 193 21.72 0.71 -10.94
N ALA A 194 22.22 -0.45 -10.52
CA ALA A 194 21.39 -1.64 -10.34
C ALA A 194 20.38 -1.51 -9.16
N PRO A 195 20.78 -1.00 -7.97
CA PRO A 195 19.82 -0.71 -6.91
C PRO A 195 18.79 0.37 -7.27
N ALA A 196 19.18 1.40 -8.02
CA ALA A 196 18.25 2.42 -8.52
C ALA A 196 17.22 1.81 -9.47
N GLU A 197 17.65 0.96 -10.40
CA GLU A 197 16.77 0.22 -11.30
C GLU A 197 15.83 -0.72 -10.54
N LYS A 198 16.34 -1.39 -9.49
CA LYS A 198 15.49 -2.20 -8.62
C LYS A 198 14.43 -1.36 -7.92
N PHE A 199 14.77 -0.17 -7.43
CA PHE A 199 13.81 0.73 -6.78
C PHE A 199 12.81 1.35 -7.78
N ARG A 200 13.21 1.63 -9.03
CA ARG A 200 12.30 2.05 -10.11
C ARG A 200 11.19 1.04 -10.34
N LYS A 201 11.51 -0.26 -10.34
CA LYS A 201 10.50 -1.33 -10.44
C LYS A 201 9.48 -1.27 -9.31
N GLU A 202 9.89 -0.92 -8.10
CA GLU A 202 8.96 -0.82 -6.96
C GLU A 202 8.04 0.42 -7.08
N LEU A 203 8.49 1.50 -7.74
CA LEU A 203 7.58 2.58 -8.15
C LEU A 203 6.55 2.09 -9.19
N VAL A 204 6.97 1.28 -10.16
CA VAL A 204 6.05 0.74 -11.17
C VAL A 204 5.08 -0.28 -10.58
N TRP A 205 5.42 -0.98 -9.49
CA TRP A 205 4.45 -1.80 -8.75
C TRP A 205 3.28 -0.97 -8.21
N ARG A 206 3.53 0.27 -7.78
CA ARG A 206 2.46 1.21 -7.40
C ARG A 206 1.56 1.54 -8.59
N GLU A 207 2.15 1.85 -9.74
CA GLU A 207 1.39 2.12 -10.98
C GLU A 207 0.57 0.89 -11.41
N PHE A 208 1.16 -0.32 -11.29
CA PHE A 208 0.50 -1.56 -11.64
C PHE A 208 -0.75 -1.81 -10.79
N ASN A 209 -0.68 -1.60 -9.47
CA ASN A 209 -1.84 -1.76 -8.61
C ASN A 209 -2.97 -0.79 -8.98
N TYR A 210 -2.66 0.46 -9.35
CA TYR A 210 -3.67 1.41 -9.83
C TYR A 210 -4.24 1.01 -11.20
N ASN A 211 -3.44 0.43 -12.09
CA ASN A 211 -3.96 -0.19 -13.30
C ASN A 211 -4.92 -1.36 -12.98
N ILE A 212 -4.64 -2.17 -11.96
CA ILE A 212 -5.57 -3.23 -11.52
C ILE A 212 -6.84 -2.64 -10.90
N LEU A 213 -6.75 -1.59 -10.09
CA LEU A 213 -7.91 -0.88 -9.54
C LEU A 213 -8.80 -0.31 -10.65
N HIS A 214 -8.21 0.23 -11.72
CA HIS A 214 -8.97 0.69 -12.89
C HIS A 214 -9.77 -0.45 -13.56
N LEU A 215 -9.25 -1.69 -13.55
CA LEU A 215 -9.94 -2.86 -14.11
C LEU A 215 -10.99 -3.45 -13.18
N GLN A 216 -10.79 -3.32 -11.87
CA GLN A 216 -11.71 -3.79 -10.83
C GLN A 216 -11.88 -2.67 -9.80
N PRO A 217 -12.83 -1.72 -10.02
CA PRO A 217 -13.05 -0.58 -9.13
C PRO A 217 -13.40 -0.95 -7.68
N ARG A 218 -13.82 -2.20 -7.43
CA ARG A 218 -14.10 -2.73 -6.10
C ARG A 218 -13.03 -3.72 -5.67
N LEU A 219 -11.76 -3.36 -5.89
CA LEU A 219 -10.60 -4.22 -5.56
C LEU A 219 -10.51 -4.54 -4.06
N ASP A 220 -11.04 -3.68 -3.21
CA ASP A 220 -11.20 -3.85 -1.76
C ASP A 220 -12.26 -4.91 -1.38
N ALA A 221 -13.28 -5.11 -2.22
CA ALA A 221 -14.45 -5.92 -1.88
C ALA A 221 -14.58 -7.19 -2.73
N HIS A 222 -14.11 -7.20 -3.97
CA HIS A 222 -14.27 -8.31 -4.92
C HIS A 222 -12.94 -8.94 -5.27
N ASN A 223 -12.91 -10.27 -5.31
CA ASN A 223 -11.73 -10.99 -5.78
C ASN A 223 -11.53 -10.66 -7.26
N PHE A 224 -10.29 -10.43 -7.68
CA PHE A 224 -9.96 -10.24 -9.08
C PHE A 224 -10.16 -11.53 -9.89
N ARG A 225 -9.98 -12.67 -9.23
CA ARG A 225 -10.28 -14.00 -9.75
C ARG A 225 -11.56 -14.56 -9.13
N ASP A 226 -12.57 -14.78 -9.96
CA ASP A 226 -13.89 -15.24 -9.52
C ASP A 226 -13.89 -16.66 -8.94
N ASP A 227 -12.88 -17.48 -9.26
CA ASP A 227 -12.67 -18.84 -8.72
C ASP A 227 -12.35 -18.85 -7.20
N PHE A 228 -12.29 -17.68 -6.57
CA PHE A 228 -12.16 -17.51 -5.12
C PHE A 228 -13.42 -16.95 -4.43
N ASN A 229 -14.51 -16.69 -5.17
CA ASN A 229 -15.71 -16.10 -4.58
C ASN A 229 -16.42 -17.06 -3.59
N GLY A 230 -16.32 -18.37 -3.82
CA GLY A 230 -16.82 -19.42 -2.91
C GLY A 230 -15.77 -19.96 -1.94
N PHE A 231 -14.65 -19.25 -1.71
CA PHE A 231 -13.57 -19.77 -0.89
C PHE A 231 -14.04 -19.98 0.58
N PRO A 232 -13.86 -21.17 1.19
CA PRO A 232 -14.44 -21.50 2.49
C PRO A 232 -13.60 -20.95 3.65
N TRP A 233 -13.67 -19.62 3.85
CA TRP A 233 -13.00 -18.95 4.96
C TRP A 233 -13.55 -19.41 6.31
N ARG A 234 -12.68 -19.44 7.33
CA ARG A 234 -13.06 -19.69 8.73
C ARG A 234 -13.58 -18.41 9.35
N ASP A 235 -14.70 -18.52 10.05
CA ASP A 235 -15.14 -17.49 10.98
C ASP A 235 -14.51 -17.74 12.36
N SER A 236 -13.52 -16.92 12.72
CA SER A 236 -12.82 -17.01 14.02
C SER A 236 -12.36 -15.64 14.49
N ASP A 237 -13.25 -14.92 15.17
CA ASP A 237 -12.93 -13.64 15.80
C ASP A 237 -11.82 -13.74 16.85
N LYS A 238 -11.71 -14.89 17.52
CA LYS A 238 -10.64 -15.15 18.49
C LYS A 238 -9.27 -15.12 17.80
N ASP A 239 -9.12 -15.88 16.72
CA ASP A 239 -7.84 -15.97 16.00
C ASP A 239 -7.53 -14.66 15.26
N PHE A 240 -8.54 -13.98 14.73
CA PHE A 240 -8.39 -12.65 14.16
C PHE A 240 -7.86 -11.64 15.18
N ARG A 241 -8.45 -11.59 16.39
CA ARG A 241 -7.99 -10.68 17.45
C ARG A 241 -6.56 -10.98 17.89
N ALA A 242 -6.21 -12.26 18.05
CA ALA A 242 -4.83 -12.65 18.35
C ALA A 242 -3.85 -12.18 17.26
N TRP A 243 -4.23 -12.29 15.99
CA TRP A 243 -3.46 -11.74 14.87
C TRP A 243 -3.33 -10.22 14.94
N THR A 244 -4.42 -9.48 15.12
CA THR A 244 -4.37 -7.99 15.19
C THR A 244 -3.47 -7.47 16.31
N ARG A 245 -3.32 -8.23 17.41
CA ARG A 245 -2.52 -7.86 18.58
C ARG A 245 -1.08 -8.36 18.55
N GLY A 246 -0.72 -9.22 17.59
CA GLY A 246 0.57 -9.91 17.59
C GLY A 246 0.71 -10.87 18.77
N GLU A 247 -0.31 -11.69 19.01
CA GLU A 247 -0.40 -12.72 20.05
C GLU A 247 -0.58 -14.12 19.43
N THR A 248 0.00 -14.36 18.25
CA THR A 248 -0.17 -15.60 17.48
C THR A 248 0.75 -16.73 17.94
N GLY A 249 1.81 -16.40 18.68
CA GLY A 249 2.87 -17.35 19.04
C GLY A 249 3.85 -17.61 17.89
N TYR A 250 3.79 -16.81 16.82
CA TYR A 250 4.75 -16.81 15.72
C TYR A 250 5.56 -15.51 15.74
N PRO A 251 6.81 -15.53 16.25
CA PRO A 251 7.54 -14.31 16.60
C PRO A 251 7.68 -13.25 15.50
N LEU A 252 7.87 -13.66 14.23
CA LEU A 252 7.95 -12.70 13.12
C LEU A 252 6.60 -12.05 12.80
N VAL A 253 5.50 -12.81 12.90
CA VAL A 253 4.14 -12.28 12.71
C VAL A 253 3.82 -11.33 13.86
N ASP A 254 4.10 -11.73 15.09
CA ASP A 254 3.81 -10.96 16.29
C ASP A 254 4.57 -9.63 16.30
N ALA A 255 5.88 -9.65 15.98
CA ALA A 255 6.69 -8.45 15.82
C ALA A 255 6.18 -7.55 14.67
N GLY A 256 5.69 -8.14 13.57
CA GLY A 256 5.03 -7.41 12.48
C GLY A 256 3.82 -6.63 12.92
N MET A 257 2.87 -7.32 13.56
CA MET A 257 1.62 -6.71 14.01
C MET A 257 1.85 -5.66 15.10
N LYS A 258 2.86 -5.88 15.96
CA LYS A 258 3.33 -4.90 16.94
C LYS A 258 4.01 -3.70 16.29
N GLN A 259 4.82 -3.89 15.23
CA GLN A 259 5.38 -2.78 14.45
C GLN A 259 4.26 -1.90 13.88
N LEU A 260 3.29 -2.53 13.19
CA LEU A 260 2.16 -1.83 12.59
C LEU A 260 1.43 -0.94 13.61
N TRP A 261 1.08 -1.50 14.77
CA TRP A 261 0.38 -0.74 15.80
C TRP A 261 1.24 0.38 16.40
N GLN A 262 2.53 0.12 16.65
CA GLN A 262 3.41 1.08 17.30
C GLN A 262 3.80 2.25 16.40
N THR A 263 3.92 2.04 15.08
CA THR A 263 4.52 3.04 14.18
C THR A 263 3.62 3.45 13.01
N GLY A 264 2.49 2.78 12.83
CA GLY A 264 1.61 2.97 11.68
C GLY A 264 2.22 2.46 10.36
N PHE A 265 3.31 1.72 10.44
CA PHE A 265 4.04 1.23 9.28
C PHE A 265 4.51 -0.19 9.53
N MET A 266 4.53 -1.00 8.46
CA MET A 266 5.11 -2.34 8.52
C MET A 266 6.04 -2.56 7.33
N HIS A 267 7.21 -3.17 7.56
CA HIS A 267 8.14 -3.52 6.48
C HIS A 267 7.46 -4.46 5.46
N ASN A 268 7.65 -4.24 4.15
CA ASN A 268 6.90 -4.96 3.11
C ASN A 268 7.04 -6.49 3.20
N ARG A 269 8.25 -7.02 3.43
CA ARG A 269 8.46 -8.46 3.65
C ARG A 269 7.60 -9.00 4.79
N VAL A 270 7.45 -8.23 5.87
CA VAL A 270 6.68 -8.62 7.04
C VAL A 270 5.18 -8.50 6.78
N ARG A 271 4.73 -7.48 6.01
CA ARG A 271 3.35 -7.41 5.50
C ARG A 271 2.95 -8.69 4.77
N MET A 272 3.81 -9.18 3.87
CA MET A 272 3.57 -10.43 3.14
C MET A 272 3.46 -11.64 4.07
N VAL A 273 4.31 -11.74 5.09
CA VAL A 273 4.28 -12.85 6.06
C VAL A 273 3.02 -12.78 6.93
N CYS A 274 2.69 -11.61 7.48
CA CYS A 274 1.48 -11.42 8.30
C CYS A 274 0.20 -11.66 7.50
N ALA A 275 0.12 -11.16 6.27
CA ALA A 275 -1.00 -11.39 5.37
C ALA A 275 -1.13 -12.88 5.02
N SER A 276 -0.02 -13.55 4.67
CA SER A 276 -0.03 -14.99 4.38
C SER A 276 -0.45 -15.80 5.60
N PHE A 277 -0.06 -15.39 6.81
CA PHE A 277 -0.48 -16.04 8.03
C PHE A 277 -1.99 -15.93 8.24
N LEU A 278 -2.56 -14.73 8.07
CA LEU A 278 -4.01 -14.54 8.19
C LEU A 278 -4.78 -15.42 7.19
N VAL A 279 -4.45 -15.31 5.91
CA VAL A 279 -5.25 -15.94 4.84
C VAL A 279 -4.96 -17.43 4.65
N LYS A 280 -3.77 -17.91 5.04
CA LYS A 280 -3.39 -19.33 4.87
C LYS A 280 -3.32 -20.09 6.18
N HIS A 281 -2.71 -19.53 7.23
CA HIS A 281 -2.62 -20.24 8.51
C HIS A 281 -3.93 -20.19 9.27
N LEU A 282 -4.53 -19.01 9.41
CA LEU A 282 -5.79 -18.84 10.11
C LEU A 282 -7.01 -19.11 9.22
N LEU A 283 -6.80 -19.08 7.90
CA LEU A 283 -7.83 -19.23 6.87
C LEU A 283 -8.95 -18.20 7.03
N ILE A 284 -8.60 -16.98 7.44
CA ILE A 284 -9.54 -15.86 7.62
C ILE A 284 -9.57 -15.05 6.33
N ASP A 285 -10.76 -14.52 5.99
CA ASP A 285 -10.96 -13.68 4.79
C ASP A 285 -9.97 -12.50 4.78
N TRP A 286 -9.27 -12.35 3.66
CA TRP A 286 -8.28 -11.30 3.43
C TRP A 286 -8.85 -9.90 3.61
N ARG A 287 -10.15 -9.69 3.35
CA ARG A 287 -10.83 -8.40 3.52
C ARG A 287 -10.79 -7.90 4.97
N ARG A 288 -10.79 -8.81 5.94
CA ARG A 288 -10.65 -8.44 7.36
C ARG A 288 -9.26 -7.91 7.67
N GLY A 289 -8.24 -8.51 7.05
CA GLY A 289 -6.86 -8.05 7.16
C GLY A 289 -6.62 -6.73 6.41
N GLU A 290 -7.21 -6.59 5.24
CA GLU A 290 -7.20 -5.37 4.42
C GLU A 290 -7.75 -4.19 5.21
N GLN A 291 -8.93 -4.32 5.81
CA GLN A 291 -9.54 -3.27 6.62
C GLN A 291 -8.72 -2.95 7.87
N TRP A 292 -8.15 -3.97 8.53
CA TRP A 292 -7.25 -3.72 9.66
C TRP A 292 -6.01 -2.92 9.25
N PHE A 293 -5.45 -3.23 8.08
CA PHE A 293 -4.33 -2.49 7.51
C PHE A 293 -4.74 -1.08 7.11
N TRP A 294 -5.95 -0.89 6.55
CA TRP A 294 -6.51 0.42 6.23
C TRP A 294 -6.59 1.32 7.47
N ASP A 295 -7.05 0.77 8.60
CA ASP A 295 -7.23 1.52 9.84
C ASP A 295 -5.91 1.83 10.57
N CYS A 296 -4.84 1.07 10.30
CA CYS A 296 -3.58 1.18 11.05
C CYS A 296 -2.42 1.79 10.25
N LEU A 297 -2.43 1.71 8.91
CA LEU A 297 -1.30 2.16 8.08
C LEU A 297 -1.35 3.65 7.78
N VAL A 298 -0.24 4.34 8.00
CA VAL A 298 -0.04 5.72 7.52
C VAL A 298 0.11 5.80 5.99
N ASP A 299 0.36 4.66 5.33
CA ASP A 299 0.41 4.53 3.87
C ASP A 299 -0.74 3.71 3.29
N ALA A 300 -1.87 3.60 4.00
CA ALA A 300 -3.07 2.96 3.48
C ALA A 300 -3.48 3.60 2.13
N ASP A 301 -3.56 2.76 1.10
CA ASP A 301 -3.78 3.17 -0.28
C ASP A 301 -4.79 2.23 -0.95
N PRO A 302 -5.80 2.74 -1.67
CA PRO A 302 -6.93 1.95 -2.16
C PRO A 302 -6.59 1.03 -3.32
N ALA A 303 -5.41 1.17 -3.94
CA ALA A 303 -4.95 0.23 -4.94
C ALA A 303 -3.93 -0.73 -4.32
N ASN A 304 -2.91 -0.18 -3.65
CA ASN A 304 -1.77 -0.96 -3.17
C ASN A 304 -2.13 -1.87 -2.00
N ASN A 305 -2.99 -1.43 -1.06
CA ASN A 305 -3.40 -2.28 0.05
C ASN A 305 -4.18 -3.50 -0.47
N PRO A 306 -5.36 -3.35 -1.11
CA PRO A 306 -6.12 -4.52 -1.57
C PRO A 306 -5.41 -5.30 -2.66
N GLY A 307 -4.69 -4.66 -3.59
CA GLY A 307 -3.90 -5.35 -4.61
C GLY A 307 -2.87 -6.32 -4.03
N ASN A 308 -2.14 -5.91 -2.99
CA ASN A 308 -1.18 -6.79 -2.31
C ASN A 308 -1.86 -7.86 -1.45
N TRP A 309 -2.98 -7.55 -0.79
CA TRP A 309 -3.77 -8.55 -0.06
C TRP A 309 -4.26 -9.67 -0.98
N GLN A 310 -4.80 -9.31 -2.15
CA GLN A 310 -5.23 -10.29 -3.14
C GLN A 310 -4.06 -11.06 -3.76
N TRP A 311 -2.90 -10.42 -3.95
CA TRP A 311 -1.69 -11.09 -4.42
C TRP A 311 -1.24 -12.20 -3.45
N VAL A 312 -1.28 -11.92 -2.13
CA VAL A 312 -0.94 -12.91 -1.09
C VAL A 312 -2.01 -13.98 -0.94
N ALA A 313 -3.29 -13.59 -1.04
CA ALA A 313 -4.45 -14.49 -0.98
C ALA A 313 -4.61 -15.37 -2.23
N GLY A 314 -3.81 -15.17 -3.28
CA GLY A 314 -3.86 -15.98 -4.50
C GLY A 314 -5.01 -15.63 -5.46
N CYS A 315 -5.85 -14.65 -5.11
CA CYS A 315 -7.03 -14.25 -5.88
C CYS A 315 -6.82 -12.97 -6.71
N GLY A 316 -5.64 -12.35 -6.63
CA GLY A 316 -5.29 -11.12 -7.36
C GLY A 316 -4.80 -11.34 -8.80
N ALA A 317 -4.63 -10.23 -9.53
CA ALA A 317 -3.89 -10.20 -10.77
C ALA A 317 -2.41 -10.55 -10.52
N ASP A 318 -1.80 -11.39 -11.36
CA ASP A 318 -0.42 -11.88 -11.20
C ASP A 318 -0.10 -12.49 -9.82
N ALA A 319 -1.11 -13.02 -9.13
CA ALA A 319 -0.97 -13.49 -7.76
C ALA A 319 -0.01 -14.68 -7.64
N ALA A 320 0.72 -14.73 -6.52
CA ALA A 320 1.50 -15.90 -6.18
C ALA A 320 0.58 -17.13 -6.10
N PRO A 321 1.00 -18.31 -6.59
CA PRO A 321 0.18 -19.51 -6.50
C PRO A 321 -0.25 -19.79 -5.05
N TYR A 322 -1.54 -20.01 -4.81
CA TYR A 322 -2.11 -20.12 -3.45
C TYR A 322 -1.36 -21.14 -2.58
N PHE A 323 -1.02 -22.30 -3.17
CA PHE A 323 -0.32 -23.41 -2.52
C PHE A 323 1.09 -23.06 -2.02
N ARG A 324 1.64 -21.89 -2.37
CA ARG A 324 2.85 -21.34 -1.76
C ARG A 324 2.53 -20.76 -0.38
N ILE A 325 2.51 -21.62 0.62
CA ILE A 325 2.27 -21.24 2.02
C ILE A 325 3.62 -20.97 2.70
N PHE A 326 3.85 -19.74 3.14
CA PHE A 326 5.09 -19.39 3.85
C PHE A 326 5.15 -20.05 5.21
N ASN A 327 6.23 -20.75 5.54
CA ASN A 327 6.48 -21.15 6.92
C ASN A 327 7.02 -19.92 7.68
N PRO A 328 6.30 -19.34 8.65
CA PRO A 328 6.72 -18.10 9.31
C PRO A 328 8.08 -18.22 10.01
N THR A 329 8.42 -19.40 10.52
CA THR A 329 9.71 -19.68 11.16
C THR A 329 10.84 -19.59 10.14
N THR A 330 10.71 -20.24 8.98
CA THR A 330 11.77 -20.17 7.95
C THR A 330 11.86 -18.79 7.28
N GLN A 331 10.76 -18.02 7.24
CA GLN A 331 10.81 -16.61 6.87
C GLN A 331 11.60 -15.79 7.90
N ALA A 332 11.41 -16.06 9.19
CA ALA A 332 12.14 -15.42 10.27
C ALA A 332 13.65 -15.70 10.17
N ASP A 333 14.04 -16.97 10.00
CA ASP A 333 15.45 -17.36 9.88
C ASP A 333 16.12 -16.75 8.65
N LYS A 334 15.38 -16.65 7.54
CA LYS A 334 15.91 -16.12 6.28
C LYS A 334 16.07 -14.59 6.28
N PHE A 335 15.08 -13.87 6.81
CA PHE A 335 14.98 -12.42 6.66
C PHE A 335 15.36 -11.64 7.90
N ASP A 336 15.34 -12.25 9.08
CA ASP A 336 15.81 -11.68 10.34
C ASP A 336 16.64 -12.74 11.10
N PRO A 337 17.79 -13.15 10.54
CA PRO A 337 18.58 -14.28 11.03
C PRO A 337 19.05 -14.08 12.47
N ASP A 338 19.40 -12.83 12.81
CA ASP A 338 19.90 -12.48 14.14
C ASP A 338 18.76 -12.14 15.12
N GLY A 339 17.50 -12.12 14.67
CA GLY A 339 16.34 -11.79 15.50
C GLY A 339 16.24 -10.32 15.93
N LEU A 340 16.99 -9.42 15.28
CA LEU A 340 17.06 -8.01 15.64
C LEU A 340 15.72 -7.30 15.43
N TYR A 341 15.04 -7.60 14.33
CA TYR A 341 13.71 -7.06 14.07
C TYR A 341 12.70 -7.57 15.10
N ARG A 342 12.70 -8.88 15.37
CA ARG A 342 11.80 -9.48 16.36
C ARG A 342 11.98 -8.89 17.75
N ARG A 343 13.21 -8.79 18.25
CA ARG A 343 13.52 -8.20 19.57
C ARG A 343 13.12 -6.73 19.67
N ARG A 344 13.29 -5.97 18.59
CA ARG A 344 12.93 -4.54 18.54
C ARG A 344 11.45 -4.29 18.82
N PHE A 345 10.55 -5.11 18.25
CA PHE A 345 9.11 -4.86 18.32
C PHE A 345 8.36 -5.79 19.28
N ASP A 346 8.95 -6.92 19.66
CA ASP A 346 8.38 -7.86 20.60
C ASP A 346 9.37 -8.27 21.69
N LYS A 347 9.32 -7.57 22.83
CA LYS A 347 10.19 -7.85 23.98
C LYS A 347 9.99 -9.24 24.58
N SER A 348 8.82 -9.86 24.38
CA SER A 348 8.61 -11.25 24.82
C SER A 348 9.57 -12.24 24.14
N ALA A 349 10.16 -11.85 23.00
CA ALA A 349 11.21 -12.58 22.31
C ALA A 349 12.55 -12.59 23.02
N GLU A 350 12.82 -11.64 23.91
CA GLU A 350 14.03 -11.61 24.73
C GLU A 350 13.89 -12.47 25.98
N GLU A 351 12.68 -12.56 26.54
CA GLU A 351 12.40 -13.18 27.83
C GLU A 351 12.06 -14.68 27.73
N GLY A 352 12.04 -15.25 26.52
CA GLY A 352 11.62 -16.64 26.28
C GLY A 352 10.14 -16.90 26.60
N SER A 353 9.36 -15.84 26.82
CA SER A 353 7.94 -15.85 27.21
C SER A 353 7.03 -15.74 25.99
N HIS A 354 7.22 -16.60 24.99
CA HIS A 354 6.35 -16.61 23.82
C HIS A 354 5.00 -17.27 24.11
N HIS A 355 3.93 -16.70 23.56
CA HIS A 355 2.66 -17.41 23.48
C HIS A 355 2.86 -18.73 22.73
N ALA A 356 2.21 -19.79 23.19
CA ALA A 356 2.14 -21.03 22.41
C ALA A 356 1.48 -20.72 21.05
N PRO A 357 1.96 -21.32 19.94
CA PRO A 357 1.37 -21.11 18.63
C PRO A 357 -0.14 -21.37 18.65
N ILE A 358 -0.93 -20.40 18.17
CA ILE A 358 -2.40 -20.51 18.14
C ILE A 358 -2.90 -21.56 17.14
N VAL A 359 -2.03 -22.00 16.23
CA VAL A 359 -2.26 -23.09 15.29
C VAL A 359 -0.92 -23.74 14.95
N ASP A 360 -0.89 -25.06 14.76
CA ASP A 360 0.30 -25.75 14.23
C ASP A 360 0.49 -25.48 12.72
N HIS A 361 1.74 -25.37 12.28
CA HIS A 361 2.04 -25.04 10.88
C HIS A 361 1.62 -26.15 9.92
N ALA A 362 1.91 -27.41 10.21
CA ALA A 362 1.62 -28.52 9.31
C ALA A 362 0.11 -28.70 9.16
N PHE A 363 -0.61 -28.68 10.29
CA PHE A 363 -2.07 -28.70 10.31
C PHE A 363 -2.69 -27.55 9.52
N ALA A 364 -2.23 -26.31 9.76
CA ALA A 364 -2.75 -25.14 9.07
C ALA A 364 -2.51 -25.20 7.56
N ARG A 365 -1.33 -25.68 7.16
CA ARG A 365 -0.96 -25.85 5.76
C ARG A 365 -1.88 -26.83 5.04
N ASP A 366 -2.13 -28.00 5.63
CA ASP A 366 -2.99 -29.02 5.02
C ASP A 366 -4.44 -28.53 4.92
N ARG A 367 -4.94 -27.87 5.98
CA ARG A 367 -6.26 -27.22 5.97
C ARG A 367 -6.41 -26.21 4.84
N ALA A 368 -5.41 -25.35 4.63
CA ALA A 368 -5.45 -24.34 3.57
C ALA A 368 -5.44 -24.96 2.17
N LEU A 369 -4.65 -26.01 1.96
CA LEU A 369 -4.63 -26.73 0.68
C LEU A 369 -5.94 -27.46 0.40
N ASP A 370 -6.58 -28.02 1.42
CA ASP A 370 -7.90 -28.63 1.30
C ASP A 370 -8.98 -27.61 0.97
N ALA A 371 -8.95 -26.43 1.61
CA ALA A 371 -9.84 -25.31 1.25
C ALA A 371 -9.63 -24.88 -0.21
N TYR A 372 -8.38 -24.72 -0.65
CA TYR A 372 -8.05 -24.36 -2.03
C TYR A 372 -8.54 -25.38 -3.07
N ARG A 373 -8.50 -26.69 -2.75
CA ARG A 373 -9.05 -27.75 -3.61
C ARG A 373 -10.58 -27.70 -3.71
N ARG A 374 -11.25 -27.11 -2.72
CA ARG A 374 -12.71 -27.02 -2.64
C ARG A 374 -13.28 -25.67 -3.11
N ARG A 375 -12.43 -24.68 -3.38
CA ARG A 375 -12.83 -23.28 -3.67
C ARG A 375 -13.87 -23.10 -4.79
N ASP A 376 -13.87 -23.99 -5.79
CA ASP A 376 -14.76 -23.94 -6.96
C ASP A 376 -16.01 -24.83 -6.80
N ARG A 377 -16.18 -25.48 -5.64
CA ARG A 377 -17.34 -26.35 -5.39
C ARG A 377 -18.43 -25.50 -4.73
N PRO A 378 -19.62 -25.35 -5.35
CA PRO A 378 -20.75 -24.76 -4.64
C PRO A 378 -21.00 -25.56 -3.37
N GLU A 379 -21.34 -24.87 -2.27
CA GLU A 379 -21.86 -25.54 -1.08
C GLU A 379 -23.01 -26.42 -1.53
N ARG A 380 -22.87 -27.74 -1.36
CA ARG A 380 -24.04 -28.62 -1.46
C ARG A 380 -24.90 -28.26 -0.26
N ASP A 381 -26.12 -27.82 -0.52
CA ASP A 381 -27.15 -27.71 0.50
C ASP A 381 -27.12 -28.97 1.35
N LYS A 382 -26.89 -28.80 2.65
CA LYS A 382 -27.07 -29.85 3.65
C LYS A 382 -28.55 -29.99 3.93
N ASP A 383 -29.32 -30.38 2.93
CA ASP A 383 -30.73 -30.76 3.04
C ASP A 383 -30.98 -31.88 2.02
N ASP A 384 -30.53 -33.08 2.35
CA ASP A 384 -31.07 -34.36 1.86
C ASP A 384 -30.27 -35.51 2.51
N ASP A 385 -30.55 -35.73 3.79
CA ASP A 385 -30.39 -37.04 4.44
C ASP A 385 -31.44 -37.11 5.55
N SER A 386 -32.70 -37.07 5.12
CA SER A 386 -33.84 -37.56 5.88
C SER A 386 -34.79 -38.27 4.93
N ASP A 387 -34.51 -39.55 4.70
CA ASP A 387 -35.51 -40.59 4.40
C ASP A 387 -35.00 -41.95 4.87
#